data_AF-E6ZLZ5-F1
#
_entry.id   AF-E6ZLZ5-F1
#
_cell.length_a   1.000
_cell.length_b   1.000
_cell.length_c   1.000
_cell.angle_alpha   90.00
_cell.angle_beta   90.00
_cell.angle_gamma   90.00
#
_symmetry.space_group_name_H-M   'P 1'
#
loop_
_entity.id
_entity.type
_entity.pdbx_description
1 polymer ?
#
loop_
_entity_poly.entity_id
_entity_poly.type
_entity_poly.pdbx_seq_one_letter_code
_entity_poly.pdbx_strand_id
1 'polypeptide(L)'
;MSDHSDLGELNLLEWSQHLNRALLRLPFRPLLRSLDREPACFLYKLAFSSSRKQVGLLLLDCDACHAFYEGVSLRTLDRRTQLHAASRSDDAAHLASIVAAIRHALDPRTSLDASLNTTIGLESTRFSCSLSVSVKSKRDDAVDSDFKTTFDLDPLDHASSANMVSAHFVRPLLHLANVLARSASSQQLDHVQQASDPDLSNDSLELLRRSALVHAHLPLEPIHPLSAHGNDAN
;
A
#
# COMPACT_ATOMS: atom_id res chain seq x y z
N MET A 1 20.03 -7.17 9.41
CA MET A 1 19.39 -5.95 8.85
C MET A 1 18.09 -5.78 9.61
N SER A 2 17.89 -4.66 10.30
CA SER A 2 16.65 -4.41 11.06
C SER A 2 15.50 -4.31 10.08
N ASP A 3 14.55 -5.24 10.18
CA ASP A 3 13.43 -5.31 9.26
C ASP A 3 12.49 -4.14 9.58
N HIS A 4 12.50 -3.09 8.73
CA HIS A 4 11.93 -1.76 9.02
C HIS A 4 10.41 -1.73 9.30
N SER A 5 9.71 -2.88 9.24
CA SER A 5 8.29 -2.99 9.57
C SER A 5 7.97 -3.74 10.86
N ASP A 6 8.99 -4.06 11.68
CA ASP A 6 8.75 -4.44 13.07
C ASP A 6 8.35 -3.21 13.89
N LEU A 7 7.14 -3.21 14.44
CA LEU A 7 6.57 -2.13 15.25
C LEU A 7 6.69 -2.38 16.76
N GLY A 8 7.42 -3.42 17.18
CA GLY A 8 7.73 -3.66 18.59
C GLY A 8 6.48 -3.94 19.42
N GLU A 9 6.26 -3.20 20.51
CA GLU A 9 5.16 -3.45 21.45
C GLU A 9 3.78 -2.91 21.01
N LEU A 10 3.64 -2.45 19.77
CA LEU A 10 2.38 -1.92 19.27
C LEU A 10 1.35 -3.03 19.06
N ASN A 11 0.10 -2.80 19.48
CA ASN A 11 -1.01 -3.71 19.18
C ASN A 11 -1.39 -3.59 17.69
N LEU A 12 -1.29 -4.70 16.96
CA LEU A 12 -1.64 -4.82 15.55
C LEU A 12 -2.89 -5.66 15.31
N LEU A 13 -3.66 -6.02 16.34
CA LEU A 13 -4.91 -6.79 16.14
C LEU A 13 -6.08 -5.90 15.72
N GLU A 14 -6.06 -4.63 16.12
CA GLU A 14 -7.17 -3.71 15.93
C GLU A 14 -6.67 -2.36 15.42
N TRP A 15 -7.49 -1.74 14.58
CA TRP A 15 -7.20 -0.40 14.09
C TRP A 15 -7.23 0.61 15.24
N SER A 16 -6.22 1.48 15.31
CA SER A 16 -6.14 2.52 16.33
C SER A 16 -5.38 3.74 15.82
N GLN A 17 -5.54 4.89 16.49
CA GLN A 17 -4.80 6.10 16.13
C GLN A 17 -3.28 5.93 16.30
N HIS A 18 -2.84 5.17 17.30
CA HIS A 18 -1.43 4.85 17.51
C HIS A 18 -0.88 4.02 16.36
N LEU A 19 -1.64 3.03 15.90
CA LEU A 19 -1.31 2.24 14.72
C LEU A 19 -1.23 3.11 13.47
N ASN A 20 -2.26 3.94 13.22
CA ASN A 20 -2.29 4.83 12.07
C ASN A 20 -1.02 5.71 11.99
N ARG A 21 -0.59 6.26 13.13
CA ARG A 21 0.65 7.07 13.22
C ARG A 21 1.90 6.25 12.99
N ALA A 22 1.99 5.04 13.55
CA ALA A 22 3.15 4.17 13.35
C ALA A 22 3.32 3.77 11.88
N LEU A 23 2.20 3.48 11.19
CA LEU A 23 2.18 3.12 9.77
C LEU A 23 2.63 4.26 8.84
N LEU A 24 2.67 5.53 9.29
CA LEU A 24 3.23 6.63 8.48
C LEU A 24 4.72 6.44 8.17
N ARG A 25 5.43 5.66 8.99
CA ARG A 25 6.85 5.33 8.78
C ARG A 25 7.08 4.30 7.68
N LEU A 26 6.01 3.62 7.25
CA LEU A 26 6.08 2.59 6.21
C LEU A 26 5.54 3.15 4.90
N PRO A 27 6.19 2.90 3.76
CA PRO A 27 5.66 3.28 2.46
C PRO A 27 4.48 2.39 2.08
N PHE A 28 3.51 2.95 1.35
CA PHE A 28 2.55 2.14 0.61
C PHE A 28 3.27 1.42 -0.54
N ARG A 29 2.90 0.16 -0.78
CA ARG A 29 3.39 -0.63 -1.92
C ARG A 29 2.23 -1.00 -2.84
N PRO A 30 2.43 -0.99 -4.17
CA PRO A 30 1.41 -1.47 -5.09
C PRO A 30 1.22 -2.97 -4.97
N LEU A 31 -0.03 -3.43 -4.96
CA LEU A 31 -0.34 -4.84 -5.03
C LEU A 31 -0.26 -5.31 -6.49
N LEU A 32 0.72 -6.15 -6.80
CA LEU A 32 0.92 -6.67 -8.15
C LEU A 32 0.16 -8.01 -8.30
N ARG A 33 -0.91 -8.02 -9.09
CA ARG A 33 -1.70 -9.23 -9.38
C ARG A 33 -1.05 -10.00 -10.53
N SER A 34 -0.25 -11.02 -10.23
CA SER A 34 0.31 -11.93 -11.25
C SER A 34 1.15 -11.24 -12.35
N LEU A 35 1.68 -12.01 -13.30
CA LEU A 35 2.52 -11.57 -14.43
C LEU A 35 1.77 -10.77 -15.51
N ASP A 36 0.45 -10.69 -15.43
CA ASP A 36 -0.35 -9.82 -16.28
C ASP A 36 -0.18 -8.40 -15.77
N ARG A 37 0.47 -7.57 -16.59
CA ARG A 37 0.98 -6.22 -16.26
C ARG A 37 -0.10 -5.17 -15.95
N GLU A 38 -1.31 -5.58 -15.62
CA GLU A 38 -2.40 -4.69 -15.21
C GLU A 38 -2.33 -4.55 -13.68
N PRO A 39 -1.79 -3.44 -13.15
CA PRO A 39 -1.77 -3.23 -11.71
C PRO A 39 -3.22 -3.17 -11.23
N ALA A 40 -3.56 -3.97 -10.23
CA ALA A 40 -4.76 -3.68 -9.47
C ALA A 40 -4.56 -2.31 -8.81
N CYS A 41 -5.59 -1.47 -8.80
CA CYS A 41 -5.56 -0.15 -8.16
C CYS A 41 -5.61 -0.26 -6.63
N PHE A 42 -4.74 -1.11 -6.06
CA PHE A 42 -4.65 -1.39 -4.63
C PHE A 42 -3.25 -1.10 -4.11
N LEU A 43 -3.20 -0.39 -2.99
CA LEU A 43 -1.97 -0.14 -2.23
C LEU A 43 -2.05 -0.88 -0.90
N TYR A 44 -0.93 -1.43 -0.43
CA TYR A 44 -0.87 -2.12 0.86
C TYR A 44 0.26 -1.63 1.76
N LYS A 45 0.06 -1.80 3.06
CA LYS A 45 1.11 -1.78 4.09
C LYS A 45 1.04 -3.05 4.92
N LEU A 46 2.18 -3.71 5.06
CA LEU A 46 2.33 -4.88 5.91
C LEU A 46 3.29 -4.56 7.06
N ALA A 47 2.79 -4.65 8.28
CA ALA A 47 3.58 -4.46 9.50
C ALA A 47 3.51 -5.71 10.37
N PHE A 48 4.51 -5.91 11.21
CA PHE A 48 4.49 -6.99 12.20
C PHE A 48 5.03 -6.51 13.54
N SER A 49 4.76 -7.27 14.58
CA SER A 49 5.23 -7.04 15.94
C SER A 49 5.88 -8.33 16.40
N SER A 50 7.21 -8.34 16.50
CA SER A 50 7.93 -9.50 17.04
C SER A 50 7.57 -9.74 18.52
N SER A 51 7.44 -8.66 19.29
CA SER A 51 7.13 -8.71 20.73
C SER A 51 5.73 -9.26 21.02
N ARG A 52 4.71 -8.87 20.24
CA ARG A 52 3.33 -9.34 20.43
C ARG A 52 2.97 -10.54 19.56
N LYS A 53 3.84 -10.92 18.62
CA LYS A 53 3.63 -12.00 17.66
C LYS A 53 2.39 -11.74 16.80
N GLN A 54 2.34 -10.57 16.18
CA GLN A 54 1.17 -10.09 15.42
C GLN A 54 1.59 -9.55 14.05
N VAL A 55 0.67 -9.58 13.09
CA VAL A 55 0.78 -8.96 11.77
C VAL A 55 -0.42 -8.06 11.55
N GLY A 56 -0.19 -6.89 10.97
CA GLY A 56 -1.25 -6.01 10.48
C GLY A 56 -1.11 -5.80 8.99
N LEU A 57 -2.20 -5.99 8.26
CA LEU A 57 -2.31 -5.66 6.84
C LEU A 57 -3.33 -4.54 6.66
N LEU A 58 -2.87 -3.42 6.12
CA LEU A 58 -3.72 -2.33 5.64
C LEU A 58 -3.75 -2.40 4.11
N LEU A 59 -4.95 -2.39 3.54
CA LEU A 59 -5.19 -2.36 2.10
C LEU A 59 -6.02 -1.13 1.76
N LEU A 60 -5.66 -0.43 0.69
CA LEU A 60 -6.40 0.71 0.14
C LEU A 60 -6.81 0.39 -1.28
N ASP A 61 -8.11 0.45 -1.53
CA ASP A 61 -8.69 0.56 -2.88
C ASP A 61 -8.57 2.02 -3.32
N CYS A 62 -7.72 2.28 -4.32
CA CYS A 62 -7.45 3.63 -4.80
C CYS A 62 -8.59 4.20 -5.65
N ASP A 63 -9.39 3.36 -6.30
CA ASP A 63 -10.52 3.81 -7.12
C ASP A 63 -11.68 4.26 -6.22
N ALA A 64 -11.94 3.49 -5.16
CA ALA A 64 -12.99 3.79 -4.21
C ALA A 64 -12.55 4.68 -3.03
N CYS A 65 -11.25 4.97 -2.90
CA CYS A 65 -10.63 5.55 -1.70
C CYS A 65 -11.05 4.82 -0.41
N HIS A 66 -11.23 3.51 -0.48
CA HIS A 66 -11.74 2.71 0.63
C HIS A 66 -10.63 1.86 1.27
N ALA A 67 -10.52 1.94 2.58
CA ALA A 67 -9.46 1.30 3.35
C ALA A 67 -9.99 0.11 4.13
N PHE A 68 -9.27 -1.00 4.06
CA PHE A 68 -9.55 -2.24 4.77
C PHE A 68 -8.37 -2.61 5.66
N TYR A 69 -8.64 -3.15 6.83
CA TYR A 69 -7.59 -3.55 7.77
C TYR A 69 -7.90 -4.91 8.39
N GLU A 70 -6.87 -5.74 8.52
CA GLU A 70 -6.92 -6.91 9.39
C GLU A 70 -5.66 -6.97 10.25
N GLY A 71 -5.89 -7.28 11.52
CA GLY A 71 -4.86 -7.62 12.48
C GLY A 71 -4.92 -9.10 12.85
N VAL A 72 -3.81 -9.82 12.72
CA VAL A 72 -3.77 -11.27 12.89
C VAL A 72 -2.67 -11.68 13.88
N SER A 73 -3.01 -12.50 14.87
CA SER A 73 -2.01 -13.12 15.75
C SER A 73 -1.24 -14.24 15.04
N LEU A 74 -0.01 -14.52 15.47
CA LEU A 74 0.78 -15.65 14.96
C LEU A 74 0.02 -16.98 15.04
N ARG A 75 -0.73 -17.20 16.13
CA ARG A 75 -1.58 -18.39 16.28
C ARG A 75 -2.63 -18.50 15.18
N THR A 76 -3.28 -17.39 14.83
CA THR A 76 -4.28 -17.36 13.77
C THR A 76 -3.62 -17.52 12.41
N LEU A 77 -2.46 -16.89 12.19
CA LEU A 77 -1.65 -17.07 10.98
C LEU A 77 -1.26 -18.52 10.81
N ASP A 78 -0.71 -19.18 11.84
CA ASP A 78 -0.35 -20.60 11.80
C ASP A 78 -1.53 -21.49 11.42
N ARG A 79 -2.73 -21.19 11.91
CA ARG A 79 -3.94 -21.95 11.54
C ARG A 79 -4.34 -21.73 10.09
N ARG A 80 -4.16 -20.52 9.57
CA ARG A 80 -4.44 -20.17 8.16
C ARG A 80 -3.31 -20.61 7.22
N THR A 81 -2.11 -20.80 7.76
CA THR A 81 -0.91 -21.05 6.98
C THR A 81 -0.62 -22.53 6.86
N GLN A 82 -0.64 -23.03 5.64
CA GLN A 82 -0.20 -24.40 5.34
C GLN A 82 1.32 -24.41 5.16
N LEU A 83 2.08 -24.25 6.24
CA LEU A 83 3.53 -24.41 6.25
C LEU A 83 3.89 -25.78 6.86
N HIS A 84 4.69 -26.58 6.17
CA HIS A 84 5.30 -27.77 6.75
C HIS A 84 6.26 -27.33 7.86
N ALA A 85 5.89 -27.59 9.12
CA ALA A 85 6.55 -27.05 10.29
C ALA A 85 7.95 -27.67 10.49
N ALA A 86 9.00 -26.95 10.07
CA ALA A 86 10.33 -27.15 10.64
C ALA A 86 10.31 -26.74 12.12
N SER A 87 11.02 -27.50 12.96
CA SER A 87 11.12 -27.35 14.42
C SER A 87 10.99 -25.91 14.95
N ARG A 88 9.87 -25.63 15.63
CA ARG A 88 9.51 -24.32 16.22
C ARG A 88 10.29 -24.03 17.51
N SER A 89 11.51 -23.51 17.41
CA SER A 89 12.26 -23.06 18.60
C SER A 89 12.08 -21.56 18.93
N ASP A 90 11.68 -20.73 17.97
CA ASP A 90 11.52 -19.28 18.14
C ASP A 90 10.33 -18.71 17.35
N ASP A 91 9.31 -18.24 18.07
CA ASP A 91 8.10 -17.63 17.50
C ASP A 91 8.37 -16.31 16.76
N ALA A 92 9.37 -15.54 17.19
CA ALA A 92 9.69 -14.26 16.55
C ALA A 92 10.37 -14.50 15.19
N ALA A 93 11.31 -15.43 15.14
CA ALA A 93 11.94 -15.86 13.89
C ALA A 93 10.92 -16.51 12.93
N HIS A 94 10.00 -17.32 13.47
CA HIS A 94 8.92 -17.94 12.70
C HIS A 94 7.92 -16.90 12.14
N LEU A 95 7.55 -15.89 12.94
CA LEU A 95 6.74 -14.79 12.44
C LEU A 95 7.45 -14.02 11.32
N ALA A 96 8.74 -13.73 11.50
CA ALA A 96 9.53 -13.02 10.50
C ALA A 96 9.63 -13.81 9.18
N SER A 97 9.75 -15.14 9.24
CA SER A 97 9.77 -15.99 8.04
C SER A 97 8.43 -15.97 7.30
N ILE A 98 7.30 -16.05 8.02
CA ILE A 98 5.95 -15.91 7.44
C ILE A 98 5.80 -14.54 6.76
N VAL A 99 6.17 -13.46 7.46
CA VAL A 99 6.06 -12.09 6.93
C VAL A 99 6.93 -11.91 5.68
N ALA A 100 8.14 -12.47 5.68
CA ALA A 100 9.03 -12.45 4.52
C ALA A 100 8.40 -13.19 3.32
N ALA A 101 7.80 -14.36 3.55
CA ALA A 101 7.09 -15.12 2.51
C ALA A 101 5.90 -14.33 1.94
N ILE A 102 5.11 -13.66 2.79
CA ILE A 102 4.00 -12.80 2.35
C ILE A 102 4.53 -11.63 1.51
N ARG A 103 5.58 -10.92 1.97
CA ARG A 103 6.15 -9.80 1.20
C ARG A 103 6.66 -10.23 -0.16
N HIS A 104 7.38 -11.37 -0.20
CA HIS A 104 7.87 -11.96 -1.44
C HIS A 104 6.72 -12.23 -2.41
N ALA A 105 5.59 -12.76 -1.89
CA ALA A 105 4.43 -13.03 -2.71
C ALA A 105 3.74 -11.75 -3.22
N LEU A 106 3.62 -10.71 -2.39
CA LEU A 106 2.93 -9.47 -2.75
C LEU A 106 3.76 -8.51 -3.63
N ASP A 107 5.08 -8.70 -3.73
CA ASP A 107 5.93 -7.95 -4.66
C ASP A 107 6.84 -8.90 -5.46
N PRO A 108 6.40 -9.36 -6.64
CA PRO A 108 7.17 -10.27 -7.50
C PRO A 108 8.53 -9.71 -7.93
N ARG A 109 8.76 -8.39 -7.86
CA ARG A 109 10.07 -7.78 -8.15
C ARG A 109 11.10 -8.09 -7.08
N THR A 110 10.65 -8.50 -5.90
CA THR A 110 11.50 -9.06 -4.84
C THR A 110 11.72 -10.56 -4.99
N SER A 111 11.17 -11.20 -6.05
CA SER A 111 11.37 -12.61 -6.29
C SER A 111 12.80 -12.90 -6.73
N LEU A 112 13.56 -13.47 -5.79
CA LEU A 112 14.92 -13.97 -6.03
C LEU A 112 14.89 -15.34 -6.72
N ASP A 113 13.72 -15.99 -6.78
CA ASP A 113 13.60 -17.37 -7.21
C ASP A 113 12.54 -17.56 -8.30
N ALA A 114 13.01 -17.67 -9.54
CA ALA A 114 12.17 -17.97 -10.72
C ALA A 114 11.53 -19.37 -10.65
N SER A 115 11.95 -20.23 -9.72
CA SER A 115 11.38 -21.56 -9.51
C SER A 115 10.10 -21.55 -8.67
N LEU A 116 9.69 -20.41 -8.11
CA LEU A 116 8.44 -20.27 -7.38
C LEU A 116 7.33 -19.70 -8.28
N ASN A 117 6.11 -20.21 -8.08
CA ASN A 117 4.89 -19.69 -8.67
C ASN A 117 4.06 -19.01 -7.57
N THR A 118 3.75 -17.73 -7.75
CA THR A 118 2.97 -16.95 -6.80
C THR A 118 1.59 -16.67 -7.38
N THR A 119 0.55 -16.96 -6.61
CA THR A 119 -0.84 -16.62 -6.93
C THR A 119 -1.39 -15.69 -5.85
N ILE A 120 -1.88 -14.53 -6.28
CA ILE A 120 -2.56 -13.55 -5.43
C ILE A 120 -4.02 -13.47 -5.87
N GLY A 121 -4.94 -13.88 -5.00
CA GLY A 121 -6.37 -13.68 -5.20
C GLY A 121 -6.87 -12.54 -4.34
N LEU A 122 -7.61 -11.59 -4.92
CA LEU A 122 -8.18 -10.47 -4.19
C LEU A 122 -9.67 -10.34 -4.54
N GLU A 123 -10.52 -10.54 -3.55
CA GLU A 123 -11.96 -10.39 -3.66
C GLU A 123 -12.38 -9.21 -2.79
N SER A 124 -12.82 -8.11 -3.41
CA SER A 124 -13.19 -6.89 -2.71
C SER A 124 -14.67 -6.57 -2.93
N THR A 125 -15.36 -6.28 -1.85
CA THR A 125 -16.72 -5.73 -1.84
C THR A 125 -16.75 -4.47 -1.00
N ARG A 126 -17.88 -3.75 -1.01
CA ARG A 126 -18.05 -2.58 -0.13
C ARG A 126 -18.04 -2.91 1.38
N PHE A 127 -18.17 -4.19 1.74
CA PHE A 127 -18.33 -4.64 3.13
C PHE A 127 -17.16 -5.45 3.67
N SER A 128 -16.30 -5.95 2.79
CA SER A 128 -15.17 -6.80 3.16
C SER A 128 -14.21 -6.92 1.99
N CYS A 129 -12.95 -7.22 2.31
CA CYS A 129 -11.94 -7.53 1.33
C CYS A 129 -11.19 -8.79 1.77
N SER A 130 -11.12 -9.82 0.93
CA SER A 130 -10.34 -11.02 1.21
C SER A 130 -9.14 -11.10 0.28
N LEU A 131 -7.96 -11.22 0.87
CA LEU A 131 -6.68 -11.40 0.17
C LEU A 131 -6.18 -12.81 0.43
N SER A 132 -6.03 -13.59 -0.64
CA SER A 132 -5.38 -14.90 -0.60
C SER A 132 -4.00 -14.83 -1.23
N VAL A 133 -3.03 -15.40 -0.53
CA VAL A 133 -1.63 -15.44 -0.94
C VAL A 133 -1.21 -16.89 -1.00
N SER A 134 -0.77 -17.35 -2.17
CA SER A 134 -0.23 -18.69 -2.36
C SER A 134 1.11 -18.61 -3.08
N VAL A 135 2.12 -19.29 -2.55
CA VAL A 135 3.41 -19.52 -3.17
C VAL A 135 3.58 -21.03 -3.26
N LYS A 136 3.91 -21.53 -4.45
CA LYS A 136 4.15 -22.95 -4.71
C LYS A 136 5.43 -23.14 -5.49
N SER A 137 6.13 -24.25 -5.26
CA SER A 137 7.24 -24.61 -6.15
C SER A 137 6.74 -24.95 -7.55
N LYS A 138 7.49 -24.59 -8.59
CA LYS A 138 7.28 -25.09 -9.95
C LYS A 138 7.80 -26.52 -10.14
N ARG A 139 8.56 -27.05 -9.17
CA ARG A 139 9.05 -28.43 -9.17
C ARG A 139 8.14 -29.29 -8.29
N ASP A 140 7.49 -30.29 -8.89
CA ASP A 140 6.52 -31.17 -8.21
C ASP A 140 7.11 -31.93 -7.00
N ASP A 141 8.44 -32.07 -6.91
CA ASP A 141 9.10 -32.82 -5.83
C ASP A 141 9.41 -31.98 -4.57
N ALA A 142 9.18 -30.66 -4.59
CA ALA A 142 9.59 -29.75 -3.51
C ALA A 142 8.40 -29.26 -2.66
N VAL A 143 7.73 -30.19 -1.99
CA VAL A 143 6.60 -29.94 -1.06
C VAL A 143 6.97 -28.98 0.09
N ASP A 144 8.26 -28.90 0.45
CA ASP A 144 8.77 -28.10 1.58
C ASP A 144 8.68 -26.57 1.39
N SER A 145 8.29 -26.09 0.20
CA SER A 145 8.24 -24.65 -0.13
C SER A 145 6.84 -24.11 -0.42
N ASP A 146 5.81 -24.94 -0.23
CA ASP A 146 4.43 -24.50 -0.39
C ASP A 146 4.01 -23.62 0.80
N PHE A 147 3.50 -22.44 0.49
CA PHE A 147 2.99 -21.46 1.44
C PHE A 147 1.63 -20.97 0.97
N LYS A 148 0.64 -21.02 1.83
CA LYS A 148 -0.67 -20.42 1.56
C LYS A 148 -1.18 -19.73 2.80
N THR A 149 -1.68 -18.50 2.67
CA THR A 149 -2.33 -17.78 3.76
C THR A 149 -3.45 -16.88 3.24
N THR A 150 -4.34 -16.44 4.13
CA THR A 150 -5.45 -15.54 3.78
C THR A 150 -5.61 -14.43 4.83
N PHE A 151 -6.03 -13.27 4.34
CA PHE A 151 -6.45 -12.13 5.15
C PHE A 151 -7.90 -11.80 4.83
N ASP A 152 -8.73 -11.67 5.86
CA ASP A 152 -10.12 -11.28 5.78
C ASP A 152 -10.23 -9.89 6.40
N LEU A 153 -10.10 -8.86 5.57
CA LEU A 153 -10.01 -7.47 5.99
C LEU A 153 -11.39 -6.82 6.10
N ASP A 154 -11.61 -6.20 7.25
CA ASP A 154 -12.81 -5.41 7.51
C ASP A 154 -12.61 -3.96 7.02
N PRO A 155 -13.67 -3.32 6.49
CA PRO A 155 -13.61 -1.91 6.11
C PRO A 155 -13.40 -1.05 7.35
N LEU A 156 -12.51 -0.07 7.26
CA LEU A 156 -12.39 0.95 8.29
C LEU A 156 -13.67 1.78 8.33
N ASP A 157 -14.09 2.17 9.54
CA ASP A 157 -15.19 3.12 9.68
C ASP A 157 -14.87 4.44 8.93
N HIS A 158 -15.91 5.20 8.58
CA HIS A 158 -15.75 6.41 7.77
C HIS A 158 -14.76 7.42 8.37
N ALA A 159 -14.76 7.61 9.68
CA ALA A 159 -13.87 8.57 10.33
C ALA A 159 -12.41 8.07 10.31
N SER A 160 -12.20 6.78 10.58
CA SER A 160 -10.92 6.09 10.53
C SER A 160 -10.33 6.09 9.12
N SER A 161 -11.14 5.77 8.11
CA SER A 161 -10.74 5.80 6.70
C SER A 161 -10.36 7.20 6.25
N ALA A 162 -11.21 8.21 6.51
CA ALA A 162 -10.92 9.60 6.15
C ALA A 162 -9.65 10.12 6.83
N ASN A 163 -9.44 9.79 8.11
CA ASN A 163 -8.23 10.16 8.82
C ASN A 163 -6.98 9.45 8.27
N MET A 164 -7.09 8.18 7.89
CA MET A 164 -6.00 7.44 7.23
C MET A 164 -5.64 8.08 5.89
N VAL A 165 -6.61 8.27 4.99
CA VAL A 165 -6.37 8.89 3.68
C VAL A 165 -5.77 10.30 3.84
N SER A 166 -6.31 11.10 4.77
CA SER A 166 -5.80 12.44 5.06
C SER A 166 -4.34 12.41 5.54
N ALA A 167 -4.03 11.55 6.51
CA ALA A 167 -2.71 11.50 7.13
C ALA A 167 -1.64 10.92 6.19
N HIS A 168 -1.99 9.94 5.36
CA HIS A 168 -1.03 9.21 4.53
C HIS A 168 -0.87 9.76 3.11
N PHE A 169 -1.86 10.48 2.58
CA PHE A 169 -1.82 11.00 1.21
C PHE A 169 -2.03 12.51 1.16
N VAL A 170 -3.18 13.00 1.64
CA VAL A 170 -3.57 14.40 1.44
C VAL A 170 -2.57 15.35 2.09
N ARG A 171 -2.29 15.20 3.40
CA ARG A 171 -1.38 16.12 4.10
C ARG A 171 0.06 16.02 3.58
N PRO A 172 0.64 14.83 3.34
CA PRO A 172 1.96 14.73 2.72
C PRO A 172 2.04 15.38 1.33
N LEU A 173 1.05 15.16 0.46
CA LEU A 173 1.03 15.74 -0.89
C LEU A 173 0.88 17.27 -0.84
N LEU A 174 0.02 17.79 0.03
CA LEU A 174 -0.11 19.23 0.24
C LEU A 174 1.18 19.85 0.77
N HIS A 175 1.86 19.17 1.69
CA HIS A 175 3.15 19.63 2.21
C HIS A 175 4.22 19.64 1.11
N LEU A 176 4.30 18.57 0.32
CA LEU A 176 5.22 18.48 -0.81
C LEU A 176 4.95 19.60 -1.83
N ALA A 177 3.69 19.81 -2.19
CA ALA A 177 3.30 20.87 -3.11
C ALA A 177 3.64 22.27 -2.56
N ASN A 178 3.45 22.52 -1.26
CA ASN A 178 3.88 23.78 -0.63
C ASN A 178 5.40 23.95 -0.64
N VAL A 179 6.18 22.88 -0.40
CA VAL A 179 7.64 22.93 -0.51
C VAL A 179 8.05 23.25 -1.94
N LEU A 180 7.49 22.55 -2.93
CA LEU A 180 7.76 22.80 -4.36
C LEU A 180 7.39 24.23 -4.75
N ALA A 181 6.24 24.75 -4.32
CA ALA A 181 5.83 26.12 -4.61
C ALA A 181 6.80 27.18 -4.06
N ARG A 182 7.49 26.89 -2.94
CA ARG A 182 8.46 27.81 -2.32
C ARG A 182 9.88 27.67 -2.85
N SER A 183 10.22 26.53 -3.47
CA SER A 183 11.59 26.19 -3.84
C SER A 183 11.79 25.99 -5.34
N ALA A 184 10.71 25.91 -6.13
CA ALA A 184 10.81 25.82 -7.58
C ALA A 184 11.19 27.18 -8.18
N SER A 185 12.32 27.21 -8.89
CA SER A 185 12.58 28.27 -9.86
C SER A 185 11.57 28.15 -11.01
N SER A 186 11.17 29.27 -11.64
CA SER A 186 10.18 29.29 -12.73
C SER A 186 10.51 28.27 -13.85
N GLN A 187 11.81 28.06 -14.13
CA GLN A 187 12.28 27.10 -15.14
C GLN A 187 12.01 25.63 -14.80
N GLN A 188 11.90 25.26 -13.52
CA GLN A 188 11.61 23.87 -13.11
C GLN A 188 10.12 23.53 -13.21
N LEU A 189 9.24 24.52 -13.03
CA LEU A 189 7.80 24.35 -13.21
C LEU A 189 7.45 24.15 -14.69
N ASP A 190 8.15 24.84 -15.60
CA ASP A 190 7.98 24.70 -17.05
C ASP A 190 8.39 23.30 -17.55
N HIS A 191 9.40 22.67 -16.96
CA HIS A 191 9.83 21.32 -17.32
C HIS A 191 8.88 20.20 -16.85
N VAL A 192 8.20 20.38 -15.71
CA VAL A 192 7.20 19.41 -15.22
C VAL A 192 5.98 19.38 -16.14
N GLN A 193 5.57 20.54 -16.67
CA GLN A 193 4.48 20.63 -17.66
C GLN A 193 4.82 19.94 -18.99
N GLN A 194 6.10 19.86 -19.37
CA GLN A 194 6.55 19.19 -20.59
C GLN A 194 6.78 17.68 -20.44
N ALA A 195 7.01 17.19 -19.22
CA ALA A 195 7.31 15.78 -18.94
C ALA A 195 6.10 14.96 -18.48
N SER A 196 4.92 15.58 -18.38
CA SER A 196 3.68 14.92 -17.98
C SER A 196 3.12 14.11 -19.16
N ASP A 197 2.92 12.80 -18.98
CA ASP A 197 2.12 11.97 -19.89
C ASP A 197 0.73 12.61 -20.05
N PRO A 198 0.13 12.61 -21.26
CA PRO A 198 -1.15 13.27 -21.53
C PRO A 198 -2.34 12.70 -20.74
N ASP A 199 -2.19 11.53 -20.09
CA ASP A 199 -3.24 10.85 -19.33
C ASP A 199 -3.33 11.25 -17.85
N LEU A 200 -2.33 11.95 -17.29
CA LEU A 200 -2.48 12.59 -15.99
C LEU A 200 -3.13 13.96 -16.21
N SER A 201 -4.48 13.99 -16.16
CA SER A 201 -5.27 15.21 -16.37
C SER A 201 -4.62 16.41 -15.68
N ASN A 202 -4.22 17.43 -16.44
CA ASN A 202 -3.68 18.70 -15.93
C ASN A 202 -4.54 19.28 -14.79
N ASP A 203 -5.83 18.96 -14.79
CA ASP A 203 -6.81 19.32 -13.77
C ASP A 203 -6.47 18.78 -12.37
N SER A 204 -6.00 17.54 -12.26
CA SER A 204 -5.66 16.92 -10.98
C SER A 204 -4.41 17.55 -10.34
N LEU A 205 -3.41 17.89 -11.17
CA LEU A 205 -2.19 18.57 -10.72
C LEU A 205 -2.48 20.04 -10.34
N GLU A 206 -3.33 20.72 -11.10
CA GLU A 206 -3.77 22.08 -10.78
C GLU A 206 -4.62 22.13 -9.51
N LEU A 207 -5.49 21.14 -9.28
CA LEU A 207 -6.24 21.02 -8.02
C LEU A 207 -5.35 20.75 -6.80
N LEU A 208 -4.31 19.93 -6.97
CA LEU A 208 -3.28 19.70 -5.94
C LEU A 208 -2.49 20.98 -5.64
N ARG A 209 -2.08 21.71 -6.67
CA ARG A 209 -1.39 23.00 -6.55
C ARG A 209 -2.25 24.02 -5.80
N ARG A 210 -3.52 24.17 -6.21
CA ARG A 210 -4.47 25.09 -5.57
C ARG A 210 -4.75 24.75 -4.12
N SER A 211 -4.97 23.47 -3.82
CA SER A 211 -5.20 23.02 -2.45
C SER A 211 -3.98 23.31 -1.57
N ALA A 212 -2.77 23.16 -2.10
CA ALA A 212 -1.53 23.47 -1.38
C ALA A 212 -1.34 24.96 -1.12
N LEU A 213 -1.66 25.83 -2.10
CA LEU A 213 -1.60 27.29 -1.95
C LEU A 213 -2.62 27.81 -0.92
N VAL A 214 -3.86 27.30 -0.96
CA VAL A 214 -4.89 27.60 0.05
C VAL A 214 -4.42 27.21 1.44
N HIS A 215 -3.86 26.01 1.59
CA HIS A 215 -3.36 25.53 2.88
C HIS A 215 -2.13 26.29 3.39
N ALA A 216 -1.35 26.88 2.49
CA ALA A 216 -0.16 27.66 2.83
C ALA A 216 -0.48 29.14 3.13
N HIS A 217 -1.75 29.56 3.05
CA HIS A 217 -2.18 30.97 3.08
C HIS A 217 -1.45 31.84 2.04
N LEU A 218 -1.07 31.24 0.91
CA LEU A 218 -0.41 31.92 -0.19
C LEU A 218 -1.45 32.42 -1.21
N PRO A 219 -1.21 33.55 -1.88
CA PRO A 219 -2.15 34.10 -2.85
C PRO A 219 -2.38 33.11 -4.00
N LEU A 220 -3.65 32.90 -4.31
CA LEU A 220 -4.07 32.17 -5.51
C LEU A 220 -3.91 33.11 -6.70
N GLU A 221 -3.00 32.79 -7.62
CA GLU A 221 -2.93 33.52 -8.88
C GLU A 221 -4.20 33.28 -9.73
N PRO A 222 -4.61 34.27 -10.56
CA PRO A 222 -5.77 34.15 -11.42
C PRO A 222 -5.61 33.01 -12.43
N ILE A 223 -6.73 32.34 -12.70
CA ILE A 223 -6.86 31.20 -13.62
C ILE A 223 -6.24 31.57 -14.96
N HIS A 224 -5.16 30.88 -15.37
CA HIS A 224 -4.87 30.79 -16.79
C HIS A 224 -5.98 29.93 -17.41
N PRO A 225 -6.79 30.46 -18.34
CA PRO A 225 -7.84 29.68 -18.95
C PRO A 225 -7.25 28.44 -19.59
N LEU A 226 -7.79 27.28 -19.23
CA LEU A 226 -7.45 25.99 -19.81
C LEU A 226 -7.64 26.11 -21.32
N SER A 227 -6.57 25.90 -22.09
CA SER A 227 -6.68 25.72 -23.54
C SER A 227 -7.59 24.53 -23.76
N ALA A 228 -8.83 24.79 -24.18
CA ALA A 228 -9.80 23.77 -24.52
C ALA A 228 -9.20 22.87 -25.61
N HIS A 229 -8.68 21.71 -25.23
CA HIS A 229 -8.39 20.66 -26.18
C HIS A 229 -9.71 19.98 -26.51
N GLY A 230 -10.25 20.36 -27.67
CA GLY A 230 -11.25 19.59 -28.39
C GLY A 230 -12.63 20.22 -28.43
N ASN A 231 -12.90 21.02 -29.46
CA ASN A 231 -13.98 20.75 -30.41
C ASN A 231 -13.97 21.83 -31.49
N ASP A 232 -13.37 21.52 -32.63
CA ASP A 232 -14.07 21.70 -33.89
C ASP A 232 -13.89 20.41 -34.69
N ALA A 233 -15.02 19.73 -34.86
CA ALA A 233 -15.20 18.61 -35.76
C ALA A 233 -15.04 19.07 -37.22
N ASN A 234 -14.95 18.08 -38.10
CA ASN A 234 -15.25 18.19 -39.54
C ASN A 234 -16.39 19.20 -39.85
#